data_AF-A0A366B3X7-F1
#
_entry.id   AF-A0A366B3X7-F1
#
_cell.length_a   1.000
_cell.length_b   1.000
_cell.length_c   1.000
_cell.angle_alpha   90.00
_cell.angle_beta   90.00
_cell.angle_gamma   90.00
#
_symmetry.space_group_name_H-M   'P 1'
#
loop_
_entity.id
_entity.type
_entity.pdbx_description
1 polymer ?
#
loop_
_entity_poly.entity_id
_entity_poly.type
_entity_poly.pdbx_seq_one_letter_code
_entity_poly.pdbx_strand_id
1 'polypeptide(L)'
;MTNTEIIDFYENIDKLTSFKRIRTVYDLTNDLDINLLRFLRKDFFMHHLLKIKAEVYLHSDVDSKDIEHVYNTLLDGDYYMYYIEDTIETFCEYIDKSFINEFLDKITHFFPELNMLTRLSYSKIKRNQVGDEKISSEPYEELMEEYNIPIIRRILFLEKLGVIDFLKKERPFNTSINSMANILGHIIDAKPSSIQPLLNPLLGNDLENKNNPLNSSKNVMAVEAHLIKIGFSIKNGTDN
;
A
#
# COMPACT_ATOMS: atom_id res chain seq x y z
N MET A 1 7.90 18.57 22.32
CA MET A 1 7.15 17.68 23.22
C MET A 1 8.10 16.68 23.85
N THR A 2 7.88 16.33 25.10
CA THR A 2 8.52 15.21 25.79
C THR A 2 7.86 13.89 25.38
N ASN A 3 8.54 12.75 25.55
CA ASN A 3 7.95 11.43 25.27
C ASN A 3 6.65 11.19 26.06
N THR A 4 6.54 11.75 27.28
CA THR A 4 5.33 11.64 28.10
C THR A 4 4.14 12.38 27.49
N GLU A 5 4.36 13.55 26.88
CA GLU A 5 3.30 14.32 26.22
C GLU A 5 2.81 13.64 24.92
N ILE A 6 3.70 12.94 24.20
CA ILE A 6 3.36 12.18 23.00
C ILE A 6 2.50 10.96 23.35
N ILE A 7 2.89 10.22 24.40
CA ILE A 7 2.11 9.08 24.88
C ILE A 7 0.73 9.54 25.35
N ASP A 8 0.65 10.63 26.12
CA ASP A 8 -0.63 11.15 26.60
C ASP A 8 -1.54 11.62 25.45
N PHE A 9 -0.94 12.16 24.38
CA PHE A 9 -1.64 12.48 23.14
C PHE A 9 -2.20 11.22 22.45
N TYR A 10 -1.42 10.14 22.35
CA TYR A 10 -1.87 8.88 21.75
C TYR A 10 -3.01 8.22 22.54
N GLU A 11 -2.90 8.22 23.87
CA GLU A 11 -3.88 7.58 24.75
C GLU A 11 -5.25 8.26 24.76
N ASN A 12 -5.29 9.57 24.53
CA ASN A 12 -6.50 10.39 24.64
C ASN A 12 -6.98 10.96 23.32
N ILE A 13 -6.53 10.41 22.19
CA ILE A 13 -6.76 10.98 20.86
C ILE A 13 -8.25 11.10 20.49
N ASP A 14 -9.06 10.14 20.94
CA ASP A 14 -10.51 10.06 20.83
C ASP A 14 -11.23 11.13 21.66
N LYS A 15 -10.64 11.57 22.78
CA LYS A 15 -11.20 12.60 23.67
C LYS A 15 -10.85 14.02 23.22
N LEU A 16 -9.91 14.17 22.30
CA LEU A 16 -9.51 15.46 21.77
C LEU A 16 -10.47 15.91 20.67
N THR A 17 -10.65 17.22 20.53
CA THR A 17 -11.34 17.76 19.36
C THR A 17 -10.45 17.66 18.13
N SER A 18 -11.05 17.56 16.94
CA SER A 18 -10.31 17.56 15.67
C SER A 18 -9.32 18.72 15.57
N PHE A 19 -9.74 19.93 15.96
CA PHE A 19 -8.86 21.10 16.01
C PHE A 19 -7.63 20.90 16.90
N LYS A 20 -7.80 20.34 18.10
CA LYS A 20 -6.69 20.07 19.02
C LYS A 20 -5.75 19.01 18.44
N ARG A 21 -6.27 17.92 17.88
CA ARG A 21 -5.47 16.88 17.25
C ARG A 21 -4.63 17.43 16.10
N ILE A 22 -5.26 18.14 15.18
CA ILE A 22 -4.58 18.73 14.02
C ILE A 22 -3.47 19.66 14.49
N ARG A 23 -3.75 20.56 15.44
CA ARG A 23 -2.74 21.48 15.98
C ARG A 23 -1.54 20.72 16.56
N THR A 24 -1.79 19.69 17.37
CA THR A 24 -0.72 18.86 17.92
C THR A 24 0.11 18.18 16.83
N VAL A 25 -0.53 17.70 15.75
CA VAL A 25 0.20 17.14 14.60
C VAL A 25 1.09 18.18 13.95
N TYR A 26 0.61 19.42 13.73
CA TYR A 26 1.45 20.51 13.19
C TYR A 26 2.68 20.77 14.07
N ASP A 27 2.49 20.81 15.39
CA ASP A 27 3.57 21.04 16.36
C ASP A 27 4.58 19.88 16.37
N LEU A 28 4.10 18.63 16.32
CA LEU A 28 4.93 17.41 16.32
C LEU A 28 5.70 17.20 15.02
N THR A 29 5.14 17.63 13.89
CA THR A 29 5.70 17.37 12.57
C THR A 29 6.41 18.56 11.96
N ASN A 30 6.67 19.61 12.75
CA ASN A 30 7.33 20.83 12.27
C ASN A 30 6.68 21.38 10.99
N ASP A 31 5.41 21.77 11.10
CA ASP A 31 4.60 22.28 9.99
C ASP A 31 4.32 21.28 8.85
N LEU A 32 4.02 20.03 9.24
CA LEU A 32 3.69 18.92 8.34
C LEU A 32 4.87 18.45 7.49
N ASP A 33 6.08 18.39 8.05
CA ASP A 33 7.19 17.66 7.42
C ASP A 33 6.75 16.21 7.15
N ILE A 34 7.01 15.77 5.93
CA ILE A 34 6.44 14.52 5.42
C ILE A 34 7.07 13.29 6.06
N ASN A 35 8.35 13.35 6.41
CA ASN A 35 9.02 12.28 7.09
C ASN A 35 8.52 12.21 8.53
N LEU A 36 8.38 13.36 9.20
CA LEU A 36 7.83 13.41 10.55
C LEU A 36 6.37 12.95 10.62
N LEU A 37 5.56 13.22 9.60
CA LEU A 37 4.20 12.67 9.48
C LEU A 37 4.21 11.14 9.34
N ARG A 38 5.12 10.58 8.53
CA ARG A 38 5.29 9.12 8.40
C ARG A 38 5.77 8.50 9.71
N PHE A 39 6.72 9.15 10.40
CA PHE A 39 7.18 8.72 11.71
C PHE A 39 6.07 8.77 12.75
N LEU A 40 5.31 9.85 12.84
CA LEU A 40 4.20 10.00 13.77
C LEU A 40 3.14 8.91 13.57
N ARG A 41 2.83 8.57 12.32
CA ARG A 41 1.91 7.48 12.00
C ARG A 41 2.41 6.13 12.49
N LYS A 42 3.68 5.82 12.19
CA LYS A 42 4.34 4.58 12.62
C LYS A 42 4.38 4.49 14.14
N ASP A 43 4.79 5.57 14.80
CA ASP A 43 4.98 5.63 16.24
C ASP A 43 3.66 5.46 17.00
N PHE A 44 2.59 6.14 16.57
CA PHE A 44 1.23 5.95 17.10
C PHE A 44 0.77 4.48 17.01
N PHE A 45 1.00 3.85 15.85
CA PHE A 45 0.62 2.46 15.62
C PHE A 45 1.43 1.51 16.51
N MET A 46 2.74 1.70 16.58
CA MET A 46 3.64 0.86 17.39
C MET A 46 3.33 0.97 18.89
N HIS A 47 3.00 2.16 19.37
CA HIS A 47 2.58 2.37 20.76
C HIS A 47 1.40 1.49 21.14
N HIS A 48 0.35 1.46 20.32
CA HIS A 48 -0.83 0.65 20.59
C HIS A 48 -0.61 -0.84 20.34
N LEU A 49 0.18 -1.21 19.32
CA LEU A 49 0.53 -2.61 19.07
C LEU A 49 1.33 -3.21 20.23
N LEU A 50 2.22 -2.44 20.86
CA LEU A 50 2.93 -2.85 22.08
C LEU A 50 1.98 -3.12 23.25
N LYS A 51 0.92 -2.31 23.39
CA LYS A 51 -0.11 -2.53 24.41
C LYS A 51 -0.91 -3.81 24.13
N ILE A 52 -1.30 -4.04 22.87
CA ILE A 52 -1.96 -5.28 22.46
C ILE A 52 -1.07 -6.49 22.78
N LYS A 53 0.21 -6.44 22.42
CA LYS A 53 1.18 -7.49 22.74
C LYS A 53 1.27 -7.75 24.24
N ALA A 54 1.34 -6.70 25.06
CA ALA A 54 1.36 -6.84 26.52
C ALA A 54 0.09 -7.48 27.07
N GLU A 55 -1.08 -7.10 26.55
CA GLU A 55 -2.38 -7.65 26.95
C GLU A 55 -2.49 -9.14 26.61
N VAL A 56 -2.01 -9.53 25.42
CA VAL A 56 -1.98 -10.94 24.98
C VAL A 56 -1.15 -11.81 25.92
N TYR A 57 0.01 -11.31 26.37
CA TYR A 57 0.85 -12.05 27.33
C TYR A 57 0.25 -12.12 28.75
N LEU A 58 -0.64 -11.20 29.12
CA LEU A 58 -1.32 -11.23 30.41
C LEU A 58 -2.48 -12.24 30.43
N HIS A 59 -3.11 -12.48 29.28
CA HIS A 59 -4.40 -13.19 29.20
C HIS A 59 -4.37 -14.51 28.43
N SER A 60 -3.21 -14.90 27.87
CA SER A 60 -3.11 -16.13 27.08
C SER A 60 -1.82 -16.92 27.38
N ASP A 61 -1.93 -18.25 27.45
CA ASP A 61 -0.80 -19.20 27.54
C ASP A 61 -0.16 -19.47 26.16
N VAL A 62 -0.34 -18.56 25.20
CA VAL A 62 0.05 -18.75 23.80
C VAL A 62 1.57 -18.86 23.70
N ASP A 63 2.05 -19.86 22.94
CA ASP A 63 3.47 -20.04 22.70
C ASP A 63 4.03 -18.75 22.08
N SER A 64 4.93 -18.10 22.83
CA SER A 64 5.48 -16.78 22.55
C SER A 64 5.98 -16.56 21.11
N LYS A 65 6.30 -17.64 20.38
CA LYS A 65 6.90 -17.60 19.05
C LYS A 65 5.97 -17.11 17.94
N ASP A 66 4.67 -17.42 18.00
CA ASP A 66 3.74 -17.02 16.93
C ASP A 66 3.42 -15.53 17.03
N ILE A 67 3.19 -15.03 18.25
CA ILE A 67 3.02 -13.59 18.54
C ILE A 67 4.28 -12.82 18.19
N GLU A 68 5.46 -13.34 18.53
CA GLU A 68 6.73 -12.69 18.22
C GLU A 68 7.01 -12.68 16.71
N HIS A 69 6.61 -13.73 15.99
CA HIS A 69 6.70 -13.78 14.53
C HIS A 69 5.81 -12.73 13.86
N VAL A 70 4.55 -12.62 14.27
CA VAL A 70 3.61 -11.59 13.78
C VAL A 70 4.15 -10.20 14.10
N TYR A 71 4.57 -9.98 15.34
CA TYR A 71 5.12 -8.70 15.79
C TYR A 71 6.39 -8.29 15.00
N ASN A 72 7.32 -9.22 14.80
CA ASN A 72 8.54 -8.96 14.03
C ASN A 72 8.24 -8.73 12.55
N THR A 73 7.29 -9.48 11.97
CA THR A 73 6.86 -9.28 10.57
C THR A 73 6.28 -7.87 10.35
N LEU A 74 5.57 -7.35 11.35
CA LEU A 74 5.01 -5.98 11.31
C LEU A 74 6.07 -4.88 11.51
N LEU A 75 7.17 -5.21 12.18
CA LEU A 75 8.28 -4.28 12.44
C LEU A 75 9.27 -4.17 11.27
N ASP A 76 9.41 -5.21 10.46
CA ASP A 76 10.50 -5.34 9.47
C ASP A 76 10.26 -4.55 8.16
N GLY A 77 9.22 -3.70 8.07
CA GLY A 77 9.06 -2.81 6.92
C GLY A 77 7.95 -1.76 7.02
N ASP A 78 7.77 -1.01 5.93
CA ASP A 78 6.66 -0.04 5.75
C ASP A 78 5.28 -0.74 5.54
N TYR A 79 5.24 -2.08 5.70
CA TYR A 79 4.09 -2.94 5.42
C TYR A 79 3.01 -2.94 6.51
N TYR A 80 3.28 -2.37 7.69
CA TYR A 80 2.33 -2.33 8.82
C TYR A 80 0.98 -1.66 8.48
N MET A 81 0.94 -0.81 7.45
CA MET A 81 -0.29 -0.20 6.92
C MET A 81 -1.26 -1.20 6.28
N TYR A 82 -0.74 -2.23 5.62
CA TYR A 82 -1.52 -3.17 4.80
C TYR A 82 -2.10 -4.31 5.62
N TYR A 83 -1.46 -4.64 6.74
CA TYR A 83 -1.82 -5.79 7.55
C TYR A 83 -2.56 -5.41 8.83
N ILE A 84 -3.03 -4.17 9.01
CA ILE A 84 -3.71 -3.75 10.26
C ILE A 84 -4.89 -4.67 10.57
N GLU A 85 -5.72 -4.98 9.56
CA GLU A 85 -6.90 -5.82 9.72
C GLU A 85 -6.50 -7.27 10.03
N ASP A 86 -5.61 -7.87 9.24
CA ASP A 86 -5.09 -9.23 9.44
C ASP A 86 -4.35 -9.40 10.78
N THR A 87 -3.63 -8.36 11.20
CA THR A 87 -2.92 -8.29 12.48
C THR A 87 -3.90 -8.30 13.63
N ILE A 88 -4.93 -7.46 13.53
CA ILE A 88 -5.95 -7.33 14.56
C ILE A 88 -6.74 -8.64 14.66
N GLU A 89 -7.10 -9.27 13.55
CA GLU A 89 -7.77 -10.58 13.53
C GLU A 89 -6.93 -11.64 14.25
N THR A 90 -5.62 -11.68 14.00
CA THR A 90 -4.69 -12.61 14.66
C THR A 90 -4.64 -12.39 16.18
N PHE A 91 -4.66 -11.14 16.65
CA PHE A 91 -4.65 -10.84 18.09
C PHE A 91 -6.02 -11.00 18.76
N CYS A 92 -7.13 -10.83 18.03
CA CYS A 92 -8.49 -11.00 18.56
C CYS A 92 -8.78 -12.41 19.09
N GLU A 93 -8.03 -13.42 18.66
CA GLU A 93 -8.18 -14.79 19.16
C GLU A 93 -7.70 -14.94 20.61
N TYR A 94 -6.87 -14.00 21.10
CA TYR A 94 -6.15 -14.15 22.36
C TYR A 94 -6.46 -13.08 23.41
N ILE A 95 -7.18 -12.02 23.06
CA ILE A 95 -7.56 -10.94 23.98
C ILE A 95 -9.02 -10.52 23.80
N ASP A 96 -9.54 -9.81 24.80
CA ASP A 96 -10.92 -9.32 24.77
C ASP A 96 -11.14 -8.38 23.57
N LYS A 97 -12.20 -8.64 22.80
CA LYS A 97 -12.58 -7.86 21.63
C LYS A 97 -12.78 -6.37 21.97
N SER A 98 -13.24 -6.05 23.17
CA SER A 98 -13.41 -4.66 23.63
C SER A 98 -12.09 -3.90 23.68
N PHE A 99 -10.98 -4.56 24.03
CA PHE A 99 -9.64 -3.96 24.04
C PHE A 99 -9.18 -3.60 22.62
N ILE A 100 -9.39 -4.52 21.67
CA ILE A 100 -9.11 -4.29 20.25
C ILE A 100 -9.99 -3.16 19.69
N ASN A 101 -11.28 -3.16 20.03
CA ASN A 101 -12.21 -2.14 19.53
C ASN A 101 -11.78 -0.74 19.98
N GLU A 102 -11.28 -0.57 21.21
CA GLU A 102 -10.74 0.72 21.66
C GLU A 102 -9.61 1.23 20.75
N PHE A 103 -8.70 0.34 20.35
CA PHE A 103 -7.64 0.68 19.42
C PHE A 103 -8.18 1.02 18.01
N LEU A 104 -9.10 0.21 17.49
CA LEU A 104 -9.75 0.45 16.20
C LEU A 104 -10.48 1.80 16.17
N ASP A 105 -11.16 2.16 17.25
CA ASP A 105 -11.82 3.46 17.38
C ASP A 105 -10.79 4.59 17.31
N LYS A 106 -9.67 4.49 18.03
CA LYS A 106 -8.59 5.49 17.98
C LYS A 106 -7.99 5.64 16.57
N ILE A 107 -7.76 4.53 15.86
CA ILE A 107 -7.31 4.56 14.46
C ILE A 107 -8.34 5.25 13.57
N THR A 108 -9.60 4.84 13.68
CA THR A 108 -10.70 5.33 12.82
C THR A 108 -10.90 6.83 12.96
N HIS A 109 -10.64 7.40 14.14
CA HIS A 109 -10.71 8.84 14.36
C HIS A 109 -9.44 9.59 13.88
N PHE A 110 -8.25 9.03 14.12
CA PHE A 110 -7.01 9.77 13.89
C PHE A 110 -6.46 9.65 12.47
N PHE A 111 -6.52 8.47 11.86
CA PHE A 111 -5.88 8.23 10.56
C PHE A 111 -6.50 9.04 9.41
N PRO A 112 -7.82 9.27 9.34
CA PRO A 112 -8.39 10.15 8.33
C PRO A 112 -7.82 11.58 8.38
N GLU A 113 -7.64 12.13 9.59
CA GLU A 113 -7.05 13.46 9.77
C GLU A 113 -5.57 13.45 9.37
N LEU A 114 -4.81 12.45 9.78
CA LEU A 114 -3.40 12.32 9.42
C LEU A 114 -3.21 12.15 7.91
N ASN A 115 -4.10 11.41 7.23
CA ASN A 115 -4.15 11.29 5.78
C ASN A 115 -4.41 12.65 5.12
N MET A 116 -5.37 13.42 5.61
CA MET A 116 -5.66 14.77 5.12
C MET A 116 -4.44 15.68 5.27
N LEU A 117 -3.77 15.69 6.43
CA LEU A 117 -2.59 16.50 6.68
C LEU A 117 -1.40 16.10 5.80
N THR A 118 -1.24 14.79 5.57
CA THR A 118 -0.23 14.27 4.63
C THR A 118 -0.49 14.77 3.20
N ARG A 119 -1.75 14.78 2.74
CA ARG A 119 -2.12 15.37 1.43
C ARG A 119 -1.78 16.86 1.36
N LEU A 120 -2.02 17.61 2.44
CA LEU A 120 -1.66 19.03 2.51
C LEU A 120 -0.14 19.23 2.43
N SER A 121 0.65 18.38 3.10
CA SER A 121 2.12 18.40 3.05
C SER A 121 2.63 18.19 1.62
N TYR A 122 2.18 17.14 0.93
CA TYR A 122 2.50 16.91 -0.48
C TYR A 122 2.10 18.10 -1.36
N SER A 123 0.95 18.72 -1.08
CA SER A 123 0.48 19.91 -1.81
C SER A 123 1.33 21.16 -1.53
N LYS A 124 1.94 21.29 -0.35
CA LYS A 124 2.91 22.35 -0.04
C LYS A 124 4.23 22.13 -0.79
N ILE A 125 4.75 20.90 -0.76
CA ILE A 125 5.97 20.52 -1.49
C ILE A 125 5.80 20.80 -2.99
N LYS A 126 4.67 20.40 -3.58
CA LYS A 126 4.34 20.66 -4.98
C LYS A 126 4.31 22.15 -5.31
N ARG A 127 3.72 22.99 -4.43
CA ARG A 127 3.69 24.45 -4.62
C ARG A 127 5.08 25.09 -4.52
N ASN A 128 5.94 24.60 -3.64
CA ASN A 128 7.31 25.10 -3.49
C ASN A 128 8.23 24.70 -4.67
N GLN A 129 7.86 23.70 -5.46
CA GLN A 129 8.54 23.29 -6.69
C GLN A 129 8.08 24.06 -7.94
N VAL A 130 6.98 24.83 -7.87
CA VAL A 130 6.39 25.61 -8.99
C VAL A 130 7.19 26.89 -9.33
N GLY A 131 8.40 27.05 -8.77
CA GLY A 131 9.36 28.07 -9.19
C GLY A 131 10.09 27.75 -10.50
N ASP A 132 10.22 26.48 -10.87
CA ASP A 132 10.88 26.05 -12.11
C ASP A 132 9.94 25.13 -12.92
N GLU A 133 9.60 25.64 -14.11
CA GLU A 133 8.97 24.96 -15.26
C GLU A 133 7.60 24.28 -15.08
N LYS A 134 6.57 24.88 -15.71
CA LYS A 134 5.21 24.35 -15.89
C LYS A 134 5.24 23.01 -16.64
N ILE A 135 5.16 21.91 -15.90
CA ILE A 135 4.57 20.67 -16.40
C ILE A 135 3.06 20.73 -16.10
N SER A 136 2.24 20.71 -17.13
CA SER A 136 0.77 20.66 -17.04
C SER A 136 0.36 19.44 -16.20
N SER A 137 -0.10 19.64 -14.97
CA SER A 137 -0.61 18.55 -14.14
C SER A 137 -2.13 18.58 -14.13
N GLU A 138 -2.75 17.70 -14.89
CA GLU A 138 -4.15 17.31 -14.65
C GLU A 138 -4.31 16.75 -13.22
N PRO A 139 -5.47 16.90 -12.59
CA PRO A 139 -5.69 16.51 -11.20
C PRO A 139 -5.51 15.00 -11.03
N TYR A 140 -4.56 14.59 -10.19
CA TYR A 140 -4.31 13.18 -9.82
C TYR A 140 -5.49 12.54 -9.06
N GLU A 141 -6.53 13.33 -8.69
CA GLU A 141 -7.72 12.84 -8.01
C GLU A 141 -8.62 11.95 -8.89
N GLU A 142 -8.55 12.07 -10.22
CA GLU A 142 -9.46 11.36 -11.12
C GLU A 142 -8.93 9.99 -11.60
N LEU A 143 -7.88 9.46 -10.95
CA LEU A 143 -7.23 8.18 -11.32
C LEU A 143 -7.30 7.10 -10.23
N MET A 144 -7.71 7.45 -9.00
CA MET A 144 -7.76 6.51 -7.87
C MET A 144 -9.10 5.75 -7.71
N GLU A 145 -10.01 5.81 -8.68
CA GLU A 145 -11.34 5.20 -8.55
C GLU A 145 -11.38 3.66 -8.63
N GLU A 146 -10.31 2.97 -9.03
CA GLU A 146 -10.26 1.49 -9.00
C GLU A 146 -9.12 0.99 -8.10
N TYR A 147 -9.30 0.95 -6.78
CA TYR A 147 -8.39 0.19 -5.90
C TYR A 147 -8.48 -1.33 -6.14
N ASN A 148 -9.57 -1.81 -6.78
CA ASN A 148 -9.75 -3.21 -7.15
C ASN A 148 -9.50 -3.45 -8.64
N ILE A 149 -8.26 -3.22 -9.10
CA ILE A 149 -7.83 -3.52 -10.47
C ILE A 149 -7.80 -5.06 -10.65
N PRO A 150 -8.55 -5.65 -11.60
CA PRO A 150 -8.50 -7.08 -11.87
C PRO A 150 -7.09 -7.57 -12.25
N ILE A 151 -6.72 -8.80 -11.88
CA ILE A 151 -5.39 -9.40 -12.13
C ILE A 151 -4.97 -9.26 -13.60
N ILE A 152 -5.89 -9.48 -14.54
CA ILE A 152 -5.64 -9.34 -15.97
C ILE A 152 -5.18 -7.92 -16.36
N ARG A 153 -5.77 -6.86 -15.77
CA ARG A 153 -5.37 -5.47 -16.01
C ARG A 153 -4.01 -5.17 -15.37
N ARG A 154 -3.73 -5.72 -14.19
CA ARG A 154 -2.40 -5.59 -13.55
C ARG A 154 -1.29 -6.19 -14.43
N ILE A 155 -1.53 -7.37 -15.01
CA ILE A 155 -0.60 -7.99 -15.98
C ILE A 155 -0.45 -7.14 -17.24
N LEU A 156 -1.55 -6.59 -17.77
CA LEU A 156 -1.50 -5.67 -18.92
C LEU A 156 -0.72 -4.39 -18.64
N PHE A 157 -0.84 -3.80 -17.43
CA PHE A 157 -0.01 -2.67 -17.03
C PHE A 157 1.47 -3.04 -17.06
N LEU A 158 1.84 -4.17 -16.46
CA LEU A 158 3.23 -4.63 -16.44
C LEU A 158 3.79 -4.92 -17.84
N GLU A 159 2.97 -5.49 -18.72
CA GLU A 159 3.33 -5.73 -20.13
C GLU A 159 3.57 -4.39 -20.86
N LYS A 160 2.60 -3.48 -20.82
CA LYS A 160 2.64 -2.20 -21.55
C LYS A 160 3.71 -1.25 -21.02
N LEU A 161 4.04 -1.32 -19.74
CA LEU A 161 5.16 -0.58 -19.13
C LEU A 161 6.53 -1.22 -19.43
N GLY A 162 6.57 -2.39 -20.07
CA GLY A 162 7.80 -3.09 -20.46
C GLY A 162 8.48 -3.85 -19.32
N VAL A 163 7.80 -4.07 -18.19
CA VAL A 163 8.34 -4.84 -17.05
C VAL A 163 8.50 -6.30 -17.42
N ILE A 164 7.49 -6.89 -18.09
CA ILE A 164 7.55 -8.29 -18.52
C ILE A 164 8.65 -8.47 -19.59
N ASP A 165 8.71 -7.56 -20.56
CA ASP A 165 9.77 -7.54 -21.58
C ASP A 165 11.17 -7.39 -21.00
N PHE A 166 11.31 -6.55 -19.96
CA PHE A 166 12.56 -6.39 -19.23
C PHE A 166 12.95 -7.70 -18.53
N LEU A 167 12.05 -8.28 -17.74
CA LEU A 167 12.32 -9.52 -17.00
C LEU A 167 12.61 -10.68 -17.94
N LYS A 168 11.94 -10.77 -19.09
CA LYS A 168 12.13 -11.83 -20.09
C LYS A 168 13.56 -11.91 -20.65
N LYS A 169 14.36 -10.86 -20.49
CA LYS A 169 15.78 -10.83 -20.92
C LYS A 169 16.74 -11.39 -19.86
N GLU A 170 16.30 -11.47 -18.61
CA GLU A 170 17.13 -11.84 -17.47
C GLU A 170 16.88 -13.28 -17.00
N ARG A 171 17.93 -13.93 -16.48
CA ARG A 171 17.78 -15.21 -15.76
C ARG A 171 17.25 -14.94 -14.34
N PRO A 172 16.36 -15.79 -13.79
CA PRO A 172 15.85 -17.05 -14.34
C PRO A 172 14.60 -16.91 -15.23
N PHE A 173 14.08 -15.70 -15.42
CA PHE A 173 12.77 -15.43 -16.01
C PHE A 173 12.69 -15.75 -17.50
N ASN A 174 13.79 -15.61 -18.23
CA ASN A 174 13.90 -15.97 -19.64
C ASN A 174 13.71 -17.47 -19.93
N THR A 175 13.87 -18.34 -18.92
CA THR A 175 13.75 -19.81 -19.05
C THR A 175 12.61 -20.42 -18.24
N SER A 176 12.00 -19.66 -17.31
CA SER A 176 11.04 -20.19 -16.35
C SER A 176 9.85 -19.27 -16.19
N ILE A 177 8.72 -19.66 -16.81
CA ILE A 177 7.44 -18.98 -16.60
C ILE A 177 7.01 -19.06 -15.13
N ASN A 178 7.36 -20.14 -14.42
CA ASN A 178 7.10 -20.26 -12.98
C ASN A 178 7.84 -19.18 -12.18
N SER A 179 9.10 -18.93 -12.50
CA SER A 179 9.88 -17.86 -11.86
C SER A 179 9.32 -16.48 -12.18
N MET A 180 8.85 -16.28 -13.43
CA MET A 180 8.15 -15.06 -13.84
C MET A 180 6.84 -14.87 -13.06
N ALA A 181 6.00 -15.91 -12.98
CA ALA A 181 4.73 -15.87 -12.25
C ALA A 181 4.93 -15.62 -10.75
N ASN A 182 6.02 -16.15 -10.18
CA ASN A 182 6.38 -15.94 -8.79
C ASN A 182 6.76 -14.47 -8.52
N ILE A 183 7.72 -13.91 -9.27
CA ILE A 183 8.12 -12.51 -9.06
C ILE A 183 6.99 -11.53 -9.38
N LEU A 184 6.23 -11.76 -10.45
CA LEU A 184 5.08 -10.91 -10.77
C LEU A 184 3.98 -11.04 -9.72
N GLY A 185 3.79 -12.24 -9.16
CA GLY A 185 2.88 -12.47 -8.02
C GLY A 185 3.22 -11.63 -6.80
N HIS A 186 4.50 -11.49 -6.49
CA HIS A 186 4.96 -10.58 -5.43
C HIS A 186 4.75 -9.11 -5.78
N ILE A 187 4.90 -8.71 -7.05
CA ILE A 187 4.72 -7.31 -7.49
C ILE A 187 3.25 -6.89 -7.44
N ILE A 188 2.32 -7.76 -7.87
CA ILE A 188 0.90 -7.42 -8.02
C ILE A 188 0.00 -7.98 -6.93
N ASP A 189 0.60 -8.63 -5.93
CA ASP A 189 -0.09 -9.34 -4.84
C ASP A 189 -1.15 -10.33 -5.36
N ALA A 190 -0.69 -11.34 -6.10
CA ALA A 190 -1.56 -12.41 -6.58
C ALA A 190 -0.83 -13.76 -6.60
N LYS A 191 -1.60 -14.84 -6.40
CA LYS A 191 -1.06 -16.20 -6.41
C LYS A 191 -0.43 -16.51 -7.78
N PRO A 192 0.77 -17.10 -7.83
CA PRO A 192 1.41 -17.47 -9.10
C PRO A 192 0.52 -18.36 -9.98
N SER A 193 -0.28 -19.24 -9.36
CA SER A 193 -1.24 -20.10 -10.05
C SER A 193 -2.36 -19.35 -10.79
N SER A 194 -2.66 -18.11 -10.38
CA SER A 194 -3.63 -17.23 -11.04
C SER A 194 -3.00 -16.40 -12.16
N ILE A 195 -1.69 -16.17 -12.11
CA ILE A 195 -0.94 -15.38 -13.10
C ILE A 195 -0.46 -16.25 -14.26
N GLN A 196 0.01 -17.46 -13.95
CA GLN A 196 0.60 -18.37 -14.93
C GLN A 196 -0.29 -18.65 -16.15
N PRO A 197 -1.62 -18.85 -16.02
CA PRO A 197 -2.50 -19.02 -17.18
C PRO A 197 -2.55 -17.81 -18.12
N LEU A 198 -2.24 -16.60 -17.63
CA LEU A 198 -2.17 -15.37 -18.41
C LEU A 198 -0.79 -15.21 -19.07
N LEU A 199 0.29 -15.58 -18.36
CA LEU A 199 1.66 -15.50 -18.87
C LEU A 199 1.96 -16.55 -19.94
N ASN A 200 1.44 -17.77 -19.79
CA ASN A 200 1.68 -18.85 -20.75
C ASN A 200 1.37 -18.44 -22.20
N PRO A 201 0.17 -17.93 -22.53
CA PRO A 201 -0.13 -17.50 -23.89
C PRO A 201 0.58 -16.20 -24.29
N LEU A 202 0.81 -15.28 -23.34
CA LEU A 202 1.52 -14.02 -23.58
C LEU A 202 2.98 -14.24 -23.98
N LEU A 203 3.67 -15.18 -23.32
CA LEU A 203 5.09 -15.47 -23.54
C LEU A 203 5.32 -16.56 -24.59
N GLY A 204 4.35 -17.46 -24.75
CA GLY A 204 4.42 -18.64 -25.63
C GLY A 204 3.97 -18.42 -27.07
N ASN A 205 3.72 -17.17 -27.49
CA ASN A 205 3.21 -16.80 -28.83
C ASN A 205 1.84 -17.43 -29.18
N ASP A 206 1.07 -17.88 -28.21
CA ASP A 206 -0.31 -18.38 -28.41
C ASP A 206 -1.28 -17.19 -28.32
N LEU A 207 -1.28 -16.40 -29.40
CA LEU A 207 -2.05 -15.17 -29.50
C LEU A 207 -3.57 -15.41 -29.58
N GLU A 208 -4.02 -16.61 -29.96
CA GLU A 208 -5.46 -16.93 -30.08
C GLU A 208 -6.06 -17.49 -28.77
N ASN A 209 -5.24 -17.70 -27.74
CA ASN A 209 -5.71 -18.25 -26.48
C ASN A 209 -6.72 -17.32 -25.79
N LYS A 210 -7.86 -17.86 -25.36
CA LYS A 210 -8.88 -17.08 -24.61
C LYS A 210 -8.36 -16.48 -23.30
N ASN A 211 -7.31 -17.06 -22.72
CA ASN A 211 -6.67 -16.57 -21.50
C ASN A 211 -5.54 -15.58 -21.79
N ASN A 212 -5.22 -15.30 -23.05
CA ASN A 212 -4.23 -14.28 -23.40
C ASN A 212 -4.76 -12.91 -22.95
N PRO A 213 -4.05 -12.19 -22.05
CA PRO A 213 -4.51 -10.91 -21.54
C PRO A 213 -4.73 -9.87 -22.66
N LEU A 214 -3.99 -9.97 -23.77
CA LEU A 214 -4.12 -9.07 -24.93
C LEU A 214 -5.42 -9.27 -25.72
N ASN A 215 -6.08 -10.42 -25.60
CA ASN A 215 -7.34 -10.70 -26.30
C ASN A 215 -8.55 -10.07 -25.61
N SER A 216 -8.38 -9.54 -24.40
CA SER A 216 -9.44 -8.85 -23.69
C SER A 216 -9.48 -7.38 -24.09
N SER A 217 -10.07 -7.05 -25.24
CA SER A 217 -10.12 -5.67 -25.77
C SER A 217 -10.63 -4.65 -24.75
N LYS A 218 -11.63 -5.02 -23.94
CA LYS A 218 -12.15 -4.19 -22.84
C LYS A 218 -11.06 -3.85 -21.82
N ASN A 219 -10.25 -4.82 -21.40
CA ASN A 219 -9.21 -4.62 -20.40
C ASN A 219 -7.98 -3.92 -20.98
N VAL A 220 -7.63 -4.22 -22.23
CA VAL A 220 -6.56 -3.51 -22.96
C VAL A 220 -6.91 -2.03 -23.09
N MET A 221 -8.08 -1.69 -23.63
CA MET A 221 -8.50 -0.28 -23.76
C MET A 221 -8.53 0.45 -22.42
N ALA A 222 -8.98 -0.19 -21.34
CA ALA A 222 -9.01 0.44 -20.01
C ALA A 222 -7.59 0.76 -19.51
N VAL A 223 -6.64 -0.17 -19.68
CA VAL A 223 -5.24 0.02 -19.30
C VAL A 223 -4.57 1.09 -20.16
N GLU A 224 -4.79 1.05 -21.48
CA GLU A 224 -4.21 2.02 -22.41
C GLU A 224 -4.75 3.43 -22.17
N ALA A 225 -6.07 3.58 -21.98
CA ALA A 225 -6.66 4.86 -21.64
C ALA A 225 -6.10 5.43 -20.33
N HIS A 226 -5.88 4.57 -19.33
CA HIS A 226 -5.27 4.99 -18.07
C HIS A 226 -3.81 5.43 -18.25
N LEU A 227 -3.01 4.65 -19.00
CA LEU A 227 -1.62 4.99 -19.30
C LEU A 227 -1.51 6.31 -20.09
N ILE A 228 -2.37 6.50 -21.10
CA ILE A 228 -2.44 7.75 -21.86
C ILE A 228 -2.83 8.93 -20.95
N LYS A 229 -3.82 8.73 -20.06
CA LYS A 229 -4.27 9.76 -19.12
C LYS A 229 -3.15 10.23 -18.17
N ILE A 230 -2.22 9.35 -17.80
CA ILE A 230 -1.03 9.73 -17.00
C ILE A 230 0.14 10.25 -17.84
N GLY A 231 -0.04 10.44 -19.14
CA GLY A 231 0.99 10.95 -20.05
C GLY A 231 1.99 9.91 -20.55
N PHE A 232 1.71 8.61 -20.38
CA PHE A 232 2.57 7.55 -20.91
C PHE A 232 2.31 7.34 -22.41
N SER A 233 3.37 7.39 -23.21
CA SER A 233 3.30 7.11 -24.65
C SER A 233 3.40 5.61 -24.90
N ILE A 234 2.29 5.00 -25.30
CA ILE A 234 2.22 3.57 -25.62
C ILE A 234 2.95 3.33 -26.95
N LYS A 235 3.93 2.44 -26.94
CA LYS A 235 4.55 1.96 -28.17
C LYS A 235 3.61 0.95 -28.81
N ASN A 236 3.04 1.29 -29.96
CA ASN A 236 2.35 0.31 -30.79
C ASN A 236 3.42 -0.62 -31.36
N GLY A 237 3.33 -1.92 -31.04
CA GLY A 237 4.24 -2.96 -31.55
C GLY A 237 4.02 -3.24 -33.04
N THR A 238 4.17 -2.22 -33.89
CA THR A 238 4.09 -2.34 -35.35
C THR A 238 5.36 -1.86 -36.05
N ASP A 239 6.50 -1.83 -35.36
CA ASP A 239 7.81 -1.69 -35.99
C ASP A 239 8.74 -2.82 -35.52
N ASN A 240 8.53 -4.00 -36.11
CA ASN A 240 9.54 -4.93 -36.63
C ASN A 240 8.88 -6.20 -37.19
#